data_AF-A0A7S3U7I1-F1
#
_entry.id   AF-A0A7S3U7I1-F1
#
_cell.length_a   1.000
_cell.length_b   1.000
_cell.length_c   1.000
_cell.angle_alpha   90.00
_cell.angle_beta   90.00
_cell.angle_gamma   90.00
#
_symmetry.space_group_name_H-M   'P 1'
#
loop_
_entity.id
_entity.type
_entity.pdbx_description
1 polymer ?
#
loop_
_entity_poly.entity_id
_entity_poly.type
_entity_poly.pdbx_seq_one_letter_code
_entity_poly.pdbx_strand_id
1 'polypeptide(L)'
;VSLPEDRSRCAVGQLFFDKDEEMRLKMKALIEEAFMSGGFQILGYRLLPVDRAVLGEAAAKTEPWVEQIFLYHPDMTPEQIETELYVIRKKVEHQVLNSQAYFCSLSTKSIVYKGMLRSSRLADYYLDLKDERYKIQWGVWHRRFSTNTAPKWPLAQPFRYVGHNGEINTIQGN
;
A
#
# COMPACT_ATOMS: atom_id res chain seq x y z
N VAL A 1 6.38 20.52 -1.28
CA VAL A 1 6.94 19.84 -0.08
C VAL A 1 8.46 19.82 -0.23
N SER A 2 9.20 20.35 0.74
CA SER A 2 10.65 20.19 0.77
C SER A 2 10.97 18.79 1.27
N LEU A 3 11.71 18.00 0.49
CA LEU A 3 12.18 16.70 0.95
C LEU A 3 13.47 16.89 1.76
N PRO A 4 13.69 16.11 2.82
CA PRO A 4 14.96 16.14 3.54
C PRO A 4 16.11 15.73 2.60
N GLU A 5 17.30 16.27 2.86
CA GLU A 5 18.52 15.94 2.10
C GLU A 5 18.85 14.45 2.25
N ASP A 6 18.80 13.95 3.48
CA ASP A 6 18.91 12.53 3.78
C ASP A 6 17.54 11.85 3.70
N ARG A 7 17.35 11.11 2.60
CA ARG A 7 16.12 10.35 2.33
C ARG A 7 16.16 8.92 2.86
N SER A 8 17.26 8.47 3.47
CA SER A 8 17.36 7.11 4.02
C SER A 8 16.34 6.88 5.15
N ARG A 9 15.94 7.96 5.82
CA ARG A 9 14.94 7.99 6.89
C ARG A 9 13.53 8.33 6.39
N CYS A 10 13.32 8.35 5.07
CA CYS A 10 11.99 8.47 4.49
C CYS A 10 11.35 7.09 4.29
N ALA A 11 10.07 7.00 4.60
CA ALA A 11 9.26 5.83 4.33
C ALA A 11 8.06 6.19 3.45
N VAL A 12 7.59 5.21 2.70
CA VAL A 12 6.39 5.33 1.87
C VAL A 12 5.41 4.24 2.27
N GLY A 13 4.19 4.66 2.61
CA GLY A 13 3.04 3.76 2.71
C GLY A 13 2.23 3.82 1.43
N GLN A 14 1.92 2.67 0.83
CA GLN A 14 0.96 2.57 -0.26
C GLN A 14 -0.34 2.02 0.29
N LEU A 15 -1.40 2.82 0.23
CA LEU A 15 -2.67 2.54 0.88
C LEU A 15 -3.81 2.46 -0.11
N PHE A 16 -4.72 1.56 0.21
CA PHE A 16 -6.07 1.53 -0.32
C PHE A 16 -7.01 2.08 0.73
N PHE A 17 -7.82 3.05 0.34
CA PHE A 17 -8.90 3.61 1.13
C PHE A 17 -10.25 3.31 0.50
N ASP A 18 -11.30 3.47 1.29
CA ASP A 18 -12.66 3.58 0.75
C ASP A 18 -12.77 4.74 -0.26
N LYS A 19 -13.67 4.61 -1.23
CA LYS A 19 -13.98 5.68 -2.19
C LYS A 19 -14.75 6.81 -1.51
N ASP A 20 -15.54 6.49 -0.48
CA ASP A 20 -16.26 7.46 0.33
C ASP A 20 -15.28 8.44 1.00
N GLU A 21 -15.50 9.73 0.76
CA GLU A 21 -14.57 10.77 1.19
C GLU A 21 -14.58 10.96 2.70
N GLU A 22 -15.73 10.87 3.36
CA GLU A 22 -15.85 11.04 4.80
C GLU A 22 -15.14 9.89 5.54
N MET A 23 -15.38 8.64 5.11
CA MET A 23 -14.67 7.48 5.64
C MET A 23 -13.17 7.59 5.38
N ARG A 24 -12.76 8.02 4.18
CA ARG A 24 -11.34 8.22 3.85
C ARG A 24 -10.69 9.26 4.75
N LEU A 25 -11.31 10.42 4.96
CA LEU A 25 -10.77 11.48 5.83
C LEU A 25 -10.65 10.99 7.28
N LYS A 26 -11.66 10.27 7.79
CA LYS A 26 -11.62 9.66 9.12
C LYS A 26 -10.46 8.67 9.26
N MET A 27 -10.24 7.80 8.25
CA MET A 27 -9.13 6.86 8.27
C MET A 27 -7.77 7.56 8.16
N LYS A 28 -7.66 8.61 7.36
CA LYS A 28 -6.44 9.43 7.29
C LYS A 28 -6.13 10.06 8.65
N ALA A 29 -7.10 10.68 9.30
CA ALA A 29 -6.90 11.26 10.64
C ALA A 29 -6.38 10.22 11.66
N LEU A 30 -6.97 9.02 11.69
CA LEU A 30 -6.53 7.93 12.58
C LEU A 30 -5.09 7.48 12.26
N ILE A 31 -4.75 7.36 10.97
CA ILE A 31 -3.41 6.99 10.53
C ILE A 31 -2.40 8.07 10.89
N GLU A 32 -2.73 9.34 10.64
CA GLU A 32 -1.88 10.49 10.94
C GLU A 32 -1.62 10.58 12.45
N GLU A 33 -2.64 10.46 13.28
CA GLU A 33 -2.51 10.45 14.74
C GLU A 33 -1.56 9.34 15.21
N ALA A 34 -1.70 8.13 14.67
CA ALA A 34 -0.85 6.99 15.02
C ALA A 34 0.62 7.23 14.64
N PHE A 35 0.90 7.83 13.49
CA PHE A 35 2.26 8.16 13.06
C PHE A 35 2.86 9.32 13.85
N MET A 36 2.11 10.40 14.07
CA MET A 36 2.59 11.53 14.87
C MET A 36 2.89 11.12 16.31
N SER A 37 2.05 10.26 16.90
CA SER A 37 2.29 9.69 18.24
C SER A 37 3.56 8.82 18.30
N GLY A 38 3.95 8.24 17.16
CA GLY A 38 5.20 7.49 17.00
C GLY A 38 6.41 8.36 16.63
N GLY A 39 6.29 9.69 16.67
CA GLY A 39 7.40 10.61 16.38
C GLY A 39 7.66 10.85 14.88
N PHE A 40 6.82 10.31 13.99
CA PHE A 40 6.97 10.53 12.55
C PHE A 40 6.44 11.90 12.13
N GLN A 41 7.18 12.52 11.22
CA GLN A 41 6.72 13.65 10.44
C GLN A 41 6.00 13.15 9.17
N ILE A 42 4.80 13.65 8.93
CA ILE A 42 4.05 13.36 7.71
C ILE A 42 4.43 14.42 6.67
N LEU A 43 5.17 14.00 5.65
CA LEU A 43 5.57 14.89 4.55
C LEU A 43 4.41 15.19 3.59
N GLY A 44 3.40 14.31 3.58
CA GLY A 44 2.14 14.54 2.88
C GLY A 44 1.58 13.27 2.23
N TYR A 45 0.40 13.43 1.65
CA TYR A 45 -0.26 12.41 0.85
C TYR A 45 -0.13 12.72 -0.64
N ARG A 46 -0.01 11.66 -1.44
CA ARG A 46 0.01 11.72 -2.90
C ARG A 46 -1.05 10.78 -3.45
N LEU A 47 -2.02 11.35 -4.17
CA LEU A 47 -2.92 10.56 -4.99
C LEU A 47 -2.12 9.90 -6.13
N LEU A 48 -2.25 8.58 -6.29
CA LEU A 48 -1.52 7.89 -7.35
C LEU A 48 -2.15 8.22 -8.72
N PRO A 49 -1.33 8.56 -9.73
CA PRO A 49 -1.82 8.72 -11.09
C PRO A 49 -2.17 7.34 -11.65
N VAL A 50 -3.47 7.07 -11.78
CA VAL A 50 -3.99 5.81 -12.30
C VAL A 50 -4.87 6.01 -13.53
N ASP A 51 -4.77 5.09 -14.50
CA ASP A 51 -5.68 5.03 -15.64
C ASP A 51 -6.80 4.02 -15.40
N ARG A 52 -7.97 4.54 -15.03
CA ARG A 52 -9.16 3.73 -14.70
C ARG A 52 -9.81 3.09 -15.92
N ALA A 53 -9.53 3.58 -17.14
CA ALA A 53 -10.09 3.00 -18.36
C ALA A 53 -9.56 1.58 -18.63
N VAL A 54 -8.44 1.21 -18.00
CA VAL A 54 -7.83 -0.13 -18.10
C VAL A 54 -8.59 -1.18 -17.30
N LEU A 55 -9.40 -0.78 -16.32
CA LEU A 55 -10.10 -1.71 -15.44
C LEU A 55 -11.32 -2.33 -16.12
N GLY A 56 -11.50 -3.63 -15.94
CA GLY A 56 -12.78 -4.28 -16.26
C GLY A 56 -13.88 -3.85 -15.27
N GLU A 57 -15.14 -3.94 -15.69
CA GLU A 57 -16.30 -3.45 -14.93
C GLU A 57 -16.33 -3.94 -13.47
N ALA A 58 -16.09 -5.24 -13.24
CA ALA A 58 -16.09 -5.82 -11.90
C ALA A 58 -14.98 -5.25 -11.00
N ALA A 59 -13.79 -5.00 -11.56
CA ALA A 59 -12.66 -4.42 -10.82
C ALA A 59 -12.87 -2.92 -10.53
N ALA A 60 -13.47 -2.19 -11.48
CA ALA A 60 -13.79 -0.77 -11.32
C ALA A 60 -14.83 -0.53 -10.21
N LYS A 61 -15.79 -1.45 -10.04
CA LYS A 61 -16.81 -1.39 -8.96
C LYS A 61 -16.20 -1.49 -7.57
N THR A 62 -15.13 -2.27 -7.40
CA THR A 62 -14.47 -2.48 -6.10
C THR A 62 -13.11 -1.78 -5.97
N GLU A 63 -12.78 -0.93 -6.95
CA GLU A 63 -11.55 -0.16 -6.97
C GLU A 63 -11.43 0.69 -5.69
N PRO A 64 -10.31 0.65 -4.97
CA PRO A 64 -10.11 1.52 -3.83
C PRO A 64 -9.65 2.91 -4.27
N TRP A 65 -9.76 3.88 -3.37
CA TRP A 65 -9.02 5.12 -3.51
C TRP A 65 -7.56 4.89 -3.14
N VAL A 66 -6.64 5.05 -4.09
CA VAL A 66 -5.22 4.69 -3.90
C VAL A 66 -4.37 5.93 -3.64
N GLU A 67 -3.76 6.00 -2.46
CA GLU A 67 -2.83 7.08 -2.09
C GLU A 67 -1.53 6.53 -1.52
N GLN A 68 -0.47 7.33 -1.64
CA GLN A 68 0.76 7.17 -0.89
C GLN A 68 0.81 8.17 0.26
N ILE A 69 1.27 7.71 1.43
CA ILE A 69 1.70 8.59 2.52
C ILE A 69 3.24 8.62 2.54
N PHE A 70 3.81 9.81 2.64
CA PHE A 70 5.24 10.01 2.82
C PHE A 70 5.54 10.37 4.27
N LEU A 71 6.44 9.61 4.87
CA LEU A 71 6.80 9.72 6.27
C LEU A 71 8.30 9.97 6.40
N TYR A 72 8.70 10.66 7.45
CA TYR A 72 10.09 10.88 7.81
C TYR A 72 10.24 10.78 9.33
N HIS A 73 11.33 10.20 9.80
CA HIS A 73 11.67 10.25 11.22
C HIS A 73 13.03 10.96 11.40
N PRO A 74 13.11 11.99 12.26
CA PRO A 74 14.35 12.75 12.43
C PRO A 74 15.46 11.94 13.10
N ASP A 75 15.16 11.09 14.09
CA ASP A 75 16.23 10.49 14.92
C ASP A 75 16.49 8.99 14.68
N MET A 76 15.51 8.22 14.22
CA MET A 76 15.62 6.77 14.06
C MET A 76 16.49 6.39 12.85
N THR A 77 17.22 5.28 12.99
CA THR A 77 17.87 4.63 11.85
C THR A 77 16.84 3.99 10.90
N PRO A 78 17.16 3.74 9.63
CA PRO A 78 16.25 3.08 8.70
C PRO A 78 15.71 1.73 9.22
N GLU A 79 16.53 0.94 9.92
CA GLU A 79 16.14 -0.34 10.52
C GLU A 79 15.15 -0.17 11.68
N GLN A 80 15.35 0.84 12.53
CA GLN A 80 14.42 1.19 13.60
C GLN A 80 13.08 1.65 13.02
N ILE A 81 13.13 2.46 11.95
CA ILE A 81 11.93 2.91 11.23
C ILE A 81 11.13 1.71 10.73
N GLU A 82 11.74 0.71 10.08
CA GLU A 82 11.00 -0.48 9.60
C GLU A 82 10.23 -1.19 10.73
N THR A 83 10.86 -1.32 11.90
CA THR A 83 10.24 -1.97 13.06
C THR A 83 9.08 -1.13 13.61
N GLU A 84 9.27 0.17 13.75
CA GLU A 84 8.22 1.05 14.26
C GLU A 84 7.04 1.17 13.28
N LEU A 85 7.32 1.26 11.97
CA LEU A 85 6.29 1.22 10.92
C LEU A 85 5.46 -0.06 11.00
N TYR A 86 6.09 -1.21 11.25
CA TYR A 86 5.37 -2.47 11.46
C TYR A 86 4.43 -2.39 12.66
N VAL A 87 4.91 -1.89 13.80
CA VAL A 87 4.12 -1.77 15.04
C VAL A 87 2.95 -0.81 14.84
N ILE A 88 3.19 0.38 14.32
CA ILE A 88 2.15 1.38 14.06
C ILE A 88 1.12 0.84 13.07
N ARG A 89 1.54 0.22 11.97
CA ARG A 89 0.63 -0.42 11.02
C ARG A 89 -0.28 -1.43 11.70
N LYS A 90 0.26 -2.28 12.58
CA LYS A 90 -0.55 -3.29 13.30
C LYS A 90 -1.52 -2.64 14.28
N LYS A 91 -1.12 -1.57 14.97
CA LYS A 91 -2.01 -0.78 15.84
C LYS A 91 -3.17 -0.16 15.05
N VAL A 92 -2.87 0.42 13.88
CA VAL A 92 -3.89 0.98 12.99
C VAL A 92 -4.81 -0.12 12.45
N GLU A 93 -4.24 -1.22 11.93
CA GLU A 93 -5.01 -2.35 11.38
C GLU A 93 -6.00 -2.95 12.40
N HIS A 94 -5.71 -2.91 13.71
CA HIS A 94 -6.63 -3.35 14.75
C HIS A 94 -7.79 -2.38 15.01
N GLN A 95 -7.62 -1.09 14.72
CA GLN A 95 -8.64 -0.07 14.92
C GLN A 95 -9.52 0.13 13.68
N VAL A 96 -8.99 -0.18 12.50
CA VAL A 96 -9.71 -0.06 11.23
C VAL A 96 -10.78 -1.14 11.12
N LEU A 97 -12.04 -0.73 11.01
CA LEU A 97 -13.18 -1.63 10.78
C LEU A 97 -13.38 -1.86 9.27
N ASN A 98 -13.93 -3.03 8.92
CA ASN A 98 -14.56 -3.30 7.62
C ASN A 98 -13.76 -2.93 6.35
N SER A 99 -12.43 -3.08 6.37
CA SER A 99 -11.57 -2.80 5.20
C SER A 99 -11.57 -1.33 4.73
N GLN A 100 -11.92 -0.38 5.59
CA GLN A 100 -11.93 1.06 5.26
C GLN A 100 -10.55 1.61 4.86
N ALA A 101 -9.48 0.97 5.33
CA ALA A 101 -8.12 1.22 4.92
C ALA A 101 -7.31 -0.09 4.87
N TYR A 102 -6.38 -0.19 3.92
CA TYR A 102 -5.47 -1.33 3.79
C TYR A 102 -4.09 -0.87 3.33
N PHE A 103 -3.07 -1.22 4.12
CA PHE A 103 -1.67 -0.98 3.76
C PHE A 103 -1.16 -2.07 2.82
N CYS A 104 -0.98 -1.75 1.53
CA CYS A 104 -0.32 -2.65 0.57
C CYS A 104 1.14 -2.88 0.94
N SER A 105 1.83 -1.79 1.29
CA SER A 105 3.18 -1.75 1.80
C SER A 105 3.34 -0.52 2.69
N LEU A 106 4.30 -0.57 3.60
CA LEU A 106 4.72 0.55 4.43
C LEU A 106 6.17 0.29 4.83
N SER A 107 7.12 0.96 4.17
CA SER A 107 8.54 0.64 4.29
C SER A 107 9.40 1.80 3.76
N THR A 108 10.65 1.82 4.22
CA THR A 108 11.76 2.64 3.71
C THR A 108 12.44 2.01 2.48
N LYS A 109 12.25 0.69 2.26
CA LYS A 109 13.00 -0.09 1.26
C LYS A 109 12.14 -0.67 0.14
N SER A 110 10.84 -0.85 0.38
CA SER A 110 9.97 -1.59 -0.54
C SER A 110 8.62 -0.89 -0.76
N ILE A 111 8.05 -1.07 -1.95
CA ILE A 111 6.72 -0.58 -2.30
C ILE A 111 5.98 -1.62 -3.14
N VAL A 112 4.68 -1.79 -2.90
CA VAL A 112 3.85 -2.78 -3.60
C VAL A 112 2.78 -2.11 -4.44
N TYR A 113 2.95 -2.18 -5.76
CA TYR A 113 1.91 -1.88 -6.75
C TYR A 113 1.15 -3.15 -7.09
N LYS A 114 -0.14 -3.18 -6.74
CA LYS A 114 -1.02 -4.33 -6.98
C LYS A 114 -2.45 -3.90 -7.27
N GLY A 115 -3.25 -4.79 -7.82
CA GLY A 115 -4.66 -4.52 -8.09
C GLY A 115 -5.38 -5.67 -8.78
N MET A 116 -6.68 -5.49 -9.00
CA MET A 116 -7.55 -6.50 -9.62
C MET A 116 -7.58 -6.34 -11.14
N LEU A 117 -6.47 -6.65 -11.78
CA LEU A 117 -6.29 -6.50 -13.23
C LEU A 117 -5.40 -7.60 -13.80
N ARG A 118 -5.39 -7.77 -15.12
CA ARG A 118 -4.49 -8.70 -15.81
C ARG A 118 -3.05 -8.23 -15.62
N SER A 119 -2.11 -9.13 -15.31
CA SER A 119 -0.73 -8.76 -14.99
C SER A 119 -0.05 -7.90 -16.08
N SER A 120 -0.35 -8.13 -17.36
CA SER A 120 0.17 -7.34 -18.48
C SER A 120 -0.31 -5.88 -18.52
N ARG A 121 -1.34 -5.53 -17.73
CA ARG A 121 -1.96 -4.21 -17.68
C ARG A 121 -1.56 -3.40 -16.43
N LEU A 122 -0.68 -3.92 -15.57
CA LEU A 122 -0.32 -3.25 -14.31
C LEU A 122 0.33 -1.89 -14.53
N ALA A 123 1.29 -1.82 -15.46
CA ALA A 123 1.92 -0.56 -15.85
C ALA A 123 0.98 0.35 -16.65
N ASP A 124 -0.05 -0.20 -17.30
CA ASP A 124 -1.09 0.62 -17.93
C ASP A 124 -1.95 1.31 -16.88
N TYR A 125 -2.32 0.61 -15.81
CA TYR A 125 -3.12 1.16 -14.72
C TYR A 125 -2.32 2.13 -13.84
N TYR A 126 -1.13 1.75 -13.34
CA TYR A 126 -0.28 2.62 -12.52
C TYR A 126 0.74 3.37 -13.37
N LEU A 127 0.46 4.65 -13.64
CA LEU A 127 1.28 5.44 -14.57
C LEU A 127 2.72 5.65 -14.07
N ASP A 128 2.93 5.60 -12.76
CA ASP A 128 4.27 5.66 -12.15
C ASP A 128 5.22 4.56 -12.67
N LEU A 129 4.69 3.38 -13.00
CA LEU A 129 5.49 2.26 -13.49
C LEU A 129 5.99 2.45 -14.92
N LYS A 130 5.46 3.43 -15.65
CA LYS A 130 5.92 3.83 -16.98
C LYS A 130 6.91 4.99 -16.92
N ASP A 131 7.07 5.63 -15.76
CA ASP A 131 7.97 6.77 -15.59
C ASP A 131 9.42 6.28 -15.57
N GLU A 132 10.29 6.93 -16.34
CA GLU A 132 11.71 6.55 -16.44
C GLU A 132 12.45 6.67 -15.11
N ARG A 133 11.96 7.50 -14.18
CA ARG A 133 12.51 7.67 -12.82
C ARG A 133 12.20 6.47 -11.92
N TYR A 134 11.23 5.63 -12.28
CA TYR A 134 10.95 4.39 -11.55
C TYR A 134 12.07 3.37 -11.82
N LYS A 135 13.07 3.35 -10.95
CA LYS A 135 14.19 2.40 -10.98
C LYS A 135 14.15 1.51 -9.75
N ILE A 136 14.36 0.21 -9.96
CA ILE A 136 14.43 -0.80 -8.90
C ILE A 136 15.70 -1.61 -9.06
N GLN A 137 16.28 -2.07 -7.95
CA GLN A 137 17.39 -3.02 -7.98
C GLN A 137 16.90 -4.45 -8.22
N TRP A 138 15.75 -4.80 -7.64
CA TRP A 138 15.08 -6.08 -7.81
C TRP A 138 13.56 -5.89 -7.67
N GLY A 139 12.79 -6.87 -8.13
CA GLY A 139 11.34 -6.86 -8.00
C GLY A 139 10.76 -8.27 -7.91
N VAL A 140 9.60 -8.39 -7.26
CA VAL A 140 8.81 -9.62 -7.19
C VAL A 140 7.47 -9.35 -7.87
N TRP A 141 7.05 -10.26 -8.74
CA TRP A 141 5.75 -10.18 -9.40
C TRP A 141 4.92 -11.43 -9.08
N HIS A 142 3.60 -11.28 -9.10
CA HIS A 142 2.69 -12.39 -8.88
C HIS A 142 1.43 -12.25 -9.74
N ARG A 143 0.95 -13.37 -10.27
CA ARG A 143 -0.36 -13.47 -10.92
C ARG A 143 -1.19 -14.51 -10.19
N ARG A 144 -2.28 -14.06 -9.56
CA ARG A 144 -3.22 -14.95 -8.87
C ARG A 144 -4.28 -15.44 -9.84
N PHE A 145 -4.55 -16.75 -9.80
CA PHE A 145 -5.81 -17.31 -10.28
C PHE A 145 -6.72 -17.52 -9.06
N SER A 146 -7.99 -17.12 -9.14
CA SER A 146 -8.93 -17.25 -8.02
C SER A 146 -10.21 -17.89 -8.52
N THR A 147 -10.74 -18.80 -7.72
CA THR A 147 -12.06 -19.42 -7.89
C THR A 147 -13.22 -18.51 -7.44
N ASN A 148 -12.92 -17.35 -6.86
CA ASN A 148 -13.92 -16.38 -6.42
C ASN A 148 -14.28 -15.40 -7.53
N THR A 149 -15.57 -15.10 -7.67
CA THR A 149 -16.10 -14.17 -8.69
C THR A 149 -16.06 -12.70 -8.25
N ALA A 150 -16.04 -12.42 -6.94
CA ALA A 150 -16.02 -11.05 -6.41
C ALA A 150 -14.58 -10.55 -6.19
N PRO A 151 -14.12 -9.52 -6.93
CA PRO A 151 -12.75 -9.04 -6.83
C PRO A 151 -12.51 -8.23 -5.54
N LYS A 152 -11.56 -8.69 -4.71
CA LYS A 152 -11.09 -7.96 -3.52
C LYS A 152 -9.65 -7.52 -3.71
N TRP A 153 -9.44 -6.21 -3.87
CA TRP A 153 -8.13 -5.60 -4.13
C TRP A 153 -7.04 -5.93 -3.10
N PRO A 154 -7.31 -5.95 -1.78
CA PRO A 154 -6.30 -6.34 -0.79
C PRO A 154 -5.72 -7.74 -0.98
N LEU A 155 -6.49 -8.66 -1.59
CA LEU A 155 -6.10 -10.05 -1.82
C LEU A 155 -5.24 -10.25 -3.08
N ALA A 156 -5.03 -9.19 -3.87
CA ALA A 156 -3.99 -9.22 -4.89
C ALA A 156 -2.62 -9.35 -4.20
N GLN A 157 -1.68 -9.95 -4.91
CA GLN A 157 -0.30 -10.17 -4.47
C GLN A 157 0.67 -9.44 -5.41
N PRO A 158 1.92 -9.12 -4.99
CA PRO A 158 2.58 -9.57 -3.76
C PRO A 158 1.93 -9.09 -2.45
N PHE A 159 2.10 -9.87 -1.38
CA PHE A 159 1.99 -9.35 -0.02
C PHE A 159 3.29 -8.62 0.35
N ARG A 160 3.35 -8.09 1.57
CA ARG A 160 4.43 -7.21 2.03
C ARG A 160 5.83 -7.85 1.93
N TYR A 161 5.91 -9.16 2.10
CA TYR A 161 7.18 -9.91 2.05
C TYR A 161 7.14 -11.16 1.17
N VAL A 162 5.98 -11.53 0.61
CA VAL A 162 5.82 -12.82 -0.07
C VAL A 162 4.89 -12.73 -1.28
N GLY A 163 5.30 -13.39 -2.36
CA GLY A 163 4.41 -13.85 -3.43
C GLY A 163 4.28 -15.37 -3.31
N HIS A 164 3.05 -15.88 -3.22
CA HIS A 164 2.76 -17.28 -2.95
C HIS A 164 1.91 -17.88 -4.07
N ASN A 165 2.50 -18.85 -4.78
CA ASN A 165 1.82 -19.69 -5.75
C ASN A 165 1.56 -21.07 -5.13
N GLY A 166 0.29 -21.36 -4.89
CA GLY A 166 -0.16 -22.61 -4.28
C GLY A 166 -1.32 -22.38 -3.31
N GLU A 167 -1.63 -23.40 -2.52
CA GLU A 167 -2.65 -23.37 -1.49
C GLU A 167 -2.07 -23.91 -0.17
N ILE A 168 -2.38 -23.23 0.95
CA ILE A 168 -1.96 -23.66 2.28
C ILE A 168 -3.09 -24.51 2.87
N ASN A 169 -2.98 -25.83 2.70
CA ASN A 169 -4.04 -26.77 3.07
C ASN A 169 -4.28 -26.89 4.59
N THR A 170 -3.35 -26.41 5.41
CA THR A 170 -3.41 -26.50 6.88
C THR A 170 -3.69 -25.16 7.57
N ILE A 171 -4.24 -24.18 6.86
CA ILE A 171 -4.40 -22.79 7.35
C ILE A 171 -5.18 -22.66 8.66
N GLN A 172 -6.13 -23.55 8.95
CA GLN A 172 -6.90 -23.51 10.20
C GLN A 172 -6.11 -24.01 11.41
N GLY A 173 -5.07 -24.83 11.20
CA GLY A 173 -4.27 -25.42 12.27
C GLY A 173 -2.99 -24.64 12.61
N ASN A 174 -2.55 -23.74 11.73
CA ASN A 174 -1.40 -22.86 11.92
C ASN A 174 -1.81 -21.55 12.61
#